data_AF-A0AAV7MPZ5-F1
#
_entry.id   AF-A0AAV7MPZ5-F1
#
_cell.length_a   1.000
_cell.length_b   1.000
_cell.length_c   1.000
_cell.angle_alpha   90.00
_cell.angle_beta   90.00
_cell.angle_gamma   90.00
#
_symmetry.space_group_name_H-M   'P 1'
#
loop_
_entity.id
_entity.type
_entity.pdbx_description
1 polymer ?
#
loop_
_entity_poly.entity_id
_entity_poly.type
_entity_poly.pdbx_seq_one_letter_code
_entity_poly.pdbx_strand_id
1 'polypeptide(L)'
;MGEPAMTRGKATGKATGKPARQLLFSEALRQQKHPSAEDPPPLPCANMADDMQGATMDRILQEISVASRKLEDMDNAMVALTVEKRSMRLDIAGFQSQISGLNQRVATVETQVASWTDRDLELSHLRSKLTDLEDRSRRNNVRLLRFPEGVEGADIFSYLRDILPKLTDITFDPPSGVSKGAQAGP
;
A
#
# COMPACT_ATOMS: atom_id res chain seq x y z
N MET A 1 -27.76 -6.75 5.56
CA MET A 1 -28.51 -5.71 6.29
C MET A 1 -27.55 -4.59 6.62
N GLY A 2 -27.91 -3.33 6.36
CA GLY A 2 -27.15 -2.17 6.82
C GLY A 2 -26.94 -1.10 5.75
N GLU A 3 -28.01 -0.41 5.35
CA GLU A 3 -27.90 0.95 4.79
C GLU A 3 -27.56 1.95 5.91
N PRO A 4 -27.04 3.13 5.56
CA PRO A 4 -27.60 4.33 6.17
C PRO A 4 -27.94 5.43 5.15
N ALA A 5 -29.17 5.91 5.32
CA ALA A 5 -29.73 7.11 4.72
C ALA A 5 -29.05 8.40 5.23
N MET A 6 -28.88 9.39 4.35
CA MET A 6 -28.65 10.78 4.76
C MET A 6 -29.71 11.72 4.17
N THR A 7 -30.07 12.66 5.03
CA THR A 7 -31.30 13.42 5.14
C THR A 7 -31.38 14.66 4.26
N ARG A 8 -32.58 14.93 3.74
CA ARG A 8 -32.98 16.17 3.06
C ARG A 8 -33.02 17.35 4.05
N GLY A 9 -32.29 18.42 3.74
CA GLY A 9 -32.45 19.74 4.34
C GLY A 9 -33.55 20.54 3.62
N LYS A 10 -34.58 20.95 4.36
CA LYS A 10 -35.59 21.93 3.96
C LYS A 10 -35.08 23.35 4.27
N ALA A 11 -35.25 24.28 3.34
CA ALA A 11 -35.14 25.71 3.60
C ALA A 11 -36.49 26.39 3.33
N THR A 12 -36.88 27.22 4.30
CA THR A 12 -38.15 27.93 4.47
C THR A 12 -38.01 29.39 4.04
N GLY A 13 -39.10 29.99 3.51
CA GLY A 13 -39.28 31.45 3.43
C GLY A 13 -40.60 31.79 2.74
N LYS A 14 -41.72 31.98 3.47
CA LYS A 14 -42.33 33.27 3.88
C LYS A 14 -42.42 34.28 2.70
N ALA A 15 -43.57 34.47 2.06
CA ALA A 15 -44.83 35.11 2.50
C ALA A 15 -44.90 36.60 2.09
N THR A 16 -45.82 36.92 1.17
CA THR A 16 -46.64 38.13 1.22
C THR A 16 -47.94 37.89 0.45
N GLY A 17 -49.06 37.84 1.17
CA GLY A 17 -50.39 37.97 0.61
C GLY A 17 -50.90 39.41 0.76
N LYS A 18 -51.79 39.82 -0.15
CA LYS A 18 -53.09 40.47 0.13
C LYS A 18 -53.79 40.86 -1.18
N PRO A 19 -55.06 40.47 -1.40
CA PRO A 19 -55.89 41.00 -2.47
C PRO A 19 -56.84 42.10 -1.98
N ALA A 20 -57.34 42.86 -2.96
CA ALA A 20 -58.62 43.59 -3.04
C ALA A 20 -59.05 44.48 -1.86
N ARG A 21 -59.19 45.78 -2.14
CA ARG A 21 -60.16 46.65 -1.47
C ARG A 21 -60.97 47.42 -2.50
N GLN A 22 -62.27 47.30 -2.32
CA GLN A 22 -63.35 47.72 -3.20
C GLN A 22 -63.94 49.04 -2.63
N LEU A 23 -64.58 49.82 -3.51
CA LEU A 23 -65.68 50.77 -3.25
C LEU A 23 -65.39 52.28 -3.02
N LEU A 24 -65.92 53.04 -4.01
CA LEU A 24 -66.84 54.20 -3.90
C LEU A 24 -66.32 55.52 -3.31
N PHE A 25 -66.21 56.53 -4.18
CA PHE A 25 -66.93 57.79 -3.98
C PHE A 25 -67.17 58.54 -5.30
N SER A 26 -68.35 59.12 -5.38
CA SER A 26 -69.00 59.76 -6.52
C SER A 26 -68.90 61.29 -6.43
N GLU A 27 -69.24 61.94 -7.57
CA GLU A 27 -69.83 63.28 -7.68
C GLU A 27 -68.99 64.53 -7.37
N ALA A 28 -68.58 65.22 -8.45
CA ALA A 28 -68.84 66.65 -8.67
C ALA A 28 -68.69 66.92 -10.18
N LEU A 29 -69.80 67.06 -10.94
CA LEU A 29 -70.38 68.35 -11.39
C LEU A 29 -69.34 69.31 -12.01
N ARG A 30 -69.53 69.95 -13.17
CA ARG A 30 -70.65 70.10 -14.13
C ARG A 30 -70.09 71.01 -15.25
N GLN A 31 -70.64 70.89 -16.45
CA GLN A 31 -70.49 71.80 -17.60
C GLN A 31 -69.15 71.65 -18.37
N GLN A 32 -69.08 71.59 -19.70
CA GLN A 32 -69.93 72.21 -20.70
C GLN A 32 -69.64 71.60 -22.09
N LYS A 33 -70.68 71.51 -22.93
CA LYS A 33 -70.68 71.79 -24.38
C LYS A 33 -69.93 70.84 -25.34
N HIS A 34 -70.69 69.99 -26.02
CA HIS A 34 -70.31 69.41 -27.32
C HIS A 34 -70.30 70.50 -28.42
N PRO A 35 -69.29 70.48 -29.30
CA PRO A 35 -69.59 70.46 -30.72
C PRO A 35 -68.83 69.36 -31.48
N SER A 36 -69.48 68.92 -32.56
CA SER A 36 -69.13 67.99 -33.63
C SER A 36 -67.68 67.56 -33.85
N ALA A 37 -67.54 66.23 -34.04
CA ALA A 37 -66.67 65.52 -34.97
C ALA A 37 -65.44 66.28 -35.51
N GLU A 38 -64.30 66.09 -34.84
CA GLU A 38 -62.98 66.12 -35.46
C GLU A 38 -62.39 64.72 -35.37
N ASP A 39 -61.77 64.28 -36.47
CA ASP A 39 -61.12 62.98 -36.60
C ASP A 39 -60.07 62.76 -35.49
N PRO A 40 -59.97 61.55 -34.90
CA PRO A 40 -58.98 61.30 -33.86
C PRO A 40 -57.56 61.42 -34.45
N PRO A 41 -56.62 62.09 -33.76
CA PRO A 41 -55.22 62.02 -34.14
C PRO A 41 -54.76 60.56 -34.10
N PRO A 42 -53.86 60.14 -35.00
CA PRO A 42 -53.37 58.77 -35.01
C PRO A 42 -52.77 58.45 -33.64
N LEU A 43 -53.34 57.46 -32.96
CA LEU A 43 -52.80 56.93 -31.71
C LEU A 43 -51.37 56.44 -31.96
N PRO A 44 -50.39 56.78 -31.11
CA PRO A 44 -49.08 56.13 -31.12
C PRO A 44 -49.21 54.73 -30.51
N CYS A 45 -49.85 53.82 -31.24
CA CYS A 45 -49.96 52.41 -30.91
C CYS A 45 -49.01 51.61 -31.82
N ALA A 46 -47.69 51.78 -31.65
CA ALA A 46 -46.73 51.01 -32.46
C ALA A 46 -45.49 50.47 -31.74
N ASN A 47 -45.17 50.87 -30.50
CA ASN A 47 -43.82 50.56 -29.96
C ASN A 47 -43.78 49.56 -28.78
N MET A 48 -44.87 49.33 -28.02
CA MET A 48 -44.79 48.49 -26.81
C MET A 48 -44.74 46.97 -27.06
N ALA A 49 -45.29 46.48 -28.20
CA ALA A 49 -45.23 45.07 -28.56
C ALA A 49 -43.85 44.66 -29.09
N ASP A 50 -43.20 45.55 -29.85
CA ASP A 50 -41.82 45.40 -30.32
C ASP A 50 -40.81 45.49 -29.16
N ASP A 51 -41.00 46.39 -28.19
CA ASP A 51 -40.14 46.49 -27.01
C ASP A 51 -40.18 45.21 -26.14
N MET A 52 -41.35 44.59 -26.01
CA MET A 52 -41.51 43.35 -25.22
C MET A 52 -40.93 42.12 -25.95
N GLN A 53 -41.04 42.06 -27.27
CA GLN A 53 -40.41 41.02 -28.10
C GLN A 53 -38.88 41.19 -28.14
N GLY A 54 -38.38 42.42 -28.24
CA GLY A 54 -36.96 42.75 -28.14
C GLY A 54 -36.36 42.35 -26.79
N ALA A 55 -37.01 42.71 -25.68
CA ALA A 55 -36.57 42.31 -24.34
C ALA A 55 -36.59 40.78 -24.12
N THR A 56 -37.53 40.07 -24.76
CA THR A 56 -37.59 38.60 -24.72
C THR A 56 -36.45 37.97 -25.53
N MET A 57 -36.15 38.53 -26.71
CA MET A 57 -35.04 38.09 -27.55
C MET A 57 -33.68 38.32 -26.87
N ASP A 58 -33.48 39.48 -26.25
CA ASP A 58 -32.25 39.80 -25.52
C ASP A 58 -31.99 38.84 -24.36
N ARG A 59 -33.05 38.44 -23.65
CA ARG A 59 -32.96 37.43 -22.58
C ARG A 59 -32.55 36.07 -23.12
N ILE A 60 -33.12 35.65 -24.25
CA ILE A 60 -32.76 34.38 -24.90
C ILE A 60 -31.29 34.42 -25.35
N LEU A 61 -30.85 35.51 -25.97
CA LEU A 61 -29.45 35.69 -26.38
C LEU A 61 -28.50 35.68 -25.18
N GLN A 62 -28.90 36.30 -24.07
CA GLN A 62 -28.15 36.25 -22.83
C GLN A 62 -28.04 34.82 -22.28
N GLU A 63 -29.14 34.07 -22.24
CA GLU A 63 -29.15 32.68 -21.78
C GLU A 63 -28.29 31.77 -22.68
N ILE A 64 -28.35 31.96 -24.01
CA ILE A 64 -27.46 31.27 -24.97
C ILE A 64 -26.00 31.59 -24.67
N SER A 65 -25.66 32.87 -24.45
CA SER A 65 -24.28 33.27 -24.16
C SER A 65 -23.73 32.64 -22.87
N VAL A 66 -24.58 32.52 -21.84
CA VAL A 66 -24.23 31.86 -20.57
C VAL A 66 -24.05 30.37 -20.77
N ALA A 67 -24.94 29.73 -21.54
CA ALA A 67 -24.83 28.31 -21.87
C ALA A 67 -23.55 28.00 -22.66
N SER A 68 -23.19 28.83 -23.64
CA SER A 68 -21.95 28.71 -24.41
C SER A 68 -20.72 28.76 -23.52
N ARG A 69 -20.63 29.73 -22.60
CA ARG A 69 -19.51 29.81 -21.63
C ARG A 69 -19.42 28.57 -20.75
N LYS A 70 -20.56 28.07 -20.27
CA LYS A 70 -20.57 26.85 -19.46
C LYS A 70 -20.11 25.62 -20.23
N LEU A 71 -20.44 25.53 -21.52
CA LEU A 71 -19.94 24.45 -22.39
C LEU A 71 -18.42 24.56 -22.58
N GLU A 72 -17.89 25.77 -22.76
CA GLU A 72 -16.44 26.00 -22.81
C GLU A 72 -15.74 25.60 -21.50
N ASP A 73 -16.29 25.98 -20.34
CA ASP A 73 -15.77 25.58 -19.03
C ASP A 73 -15.79 24.05 -18.84
N MET A 74 -16.87 23.40 -19.27
CA MET A 74 -16.97 21.94 -19.24
C MET A 74 -15.95 21.27 -20.17
N ASP A 75 -15.71 21.83 -21.35
CA ASP A 75 -14.72 21.30 -22.29
C ASP A 75 -13.29 21.42 -21.71
N ASN A 76 -12.97 22.58 -21.13
CA ASN A 76 -11.71 22.78 -20.42
C ASN A 76 -11.52 21.78 -19.27
N ALA A 77 -12.58 21.52 -18.49
CA ALA A 77 -12.54 20.54 -17.42
C ALA A 77 -12.37 19.09 -17.94
N MET A 78 -13.01 18.74 -19.06
CA MET A 78 -12.84 17.44 -19.70
C MET A 78 -11.43 17.23 -20.24
N VAL A 79 -10.83 18.28 -20.82
CA VAL A 79 -9.44 18.25 -21.28
C VAL A 79 -8.49 18.04 -20.09
N ALA A 80 -8.68 18.78 -19.00
CA ALA A 80 -7.88 18.63 -17.78
C ALA A 80 -7.96 17.20 -17.21
N LEU A 81 -9.16 16.65 -17.07
CA LEU A 81 -9.37 15.27 -16.62
C LEU A 81 -8.73 14.24 -17.57
N THR A 82 -8.76 14.50 -18.87
CA THR A 82 -8.14 13.63 -19.86
C THR A 82 -6.62 13.60 -19.71
N VAL A 83 -5.99 14.75 -19.42
CA VAL A 83 -4.56 14.86 -19.15
C VAL A 83 -4.20 14.13 -17.85
N GLU A 84 -4.92 14.37 -16.76
CA GLU A 84 -4.69 13.71 -15.48
C GLU A 84 -4.85 12.19 -15.58
N LYS A 85 -5.89 11.72 -16.28
CA LYS A 85 -6.12 10.30 -16.57
C LYS A 85 -4.97 9.68 -17.35
N ARG A 86 -4.34 10.41 -18.28
CA ARG A 86 -3.14 9.93 -18.99
C ARG A 86 -1.96 9.84 -18.04
N SER A 87 -1.75 10.83 -17.17
CA SER A 87 -0.70 10.80 -16.14
C SER A 87 -0.84 9.56 -15.25
N MET A 88 -2.02 9.35 -14.67
CA MET A 88 -2.28 8.18 -13.80
C MET A 88 -2.00 6.85 -14.52
N ARG A 89 -2.31 6.75 -15.81
CA ARG A 89 -2.00 5.54 -16.61
C ARG A 89 -0.49 5.32 -16.74
N LEU A 90 0.29 6.38 -16.91
CA LEU A 90 1.75 6.29 -16.96
C LEU A 90 2.31 5.86 -15.60
N ASP A 91 1.81 6.43 -14.50
CA ASP A 91 2.22 6.06 -13.15
C ASP A 91 1.90 4.58 -12.86
N ILE A 92 0.71 4.12 -13.24
CA ILE A 92 0.32 2.70 -13.13
C ILE A 92 1.28 1.81 -13.92
N ALA A 93 1.62 2.17 -15.16
CA ALA A 93 2.58 1.41 -15.95
C ALA A 93 3.98 1.39 -15.30
N GLY A 94 4.40 2.52 -14.72
CA GLY A 94 5.63 2.61 -13.95
C GLY A 94 5.64 1.68 -12.73
N PHE A 95 4.57 1.68 -11.94
CA PHE A 95 4.44 0.79 -10.78
C PHE A 95 4.39 -0.68 -11.20
N GLN A 96 3.71 -1.02 -12.29
CA GLN A 96 3.70 -2.39 -12.82
C GLN A 96 5.11 -2.88 -13.20
N SER A 97 5.92 -2.01 -13.82
CA SER A 97 7.32 -2.32 -14.14
C SER A 97 8.15 -2.53 -12.87
N GLN A 98 8.00 -1.64 -11.88
CA GLN A 98 8.70 -1.77 -10.60
C GLN A 98 8.33 -3.04 -9.85
N ILE A 99 7.03 -3.37 -9.76
CA ILE A 99 6.53 -4.60 -9.14
C ILE A 99 7.12 -5.82 -9.82
N SER A 100 7.15 -5.84 -11.15
CA SER A 100 7.73 -6.96 -11.92
C SER A 100 9.22 -7.13 -11.61
N GLY A 101 9.98 -6.03 -11.53
CA GLY A 101 11.40 -6.07 -11.17
C GLY A 101 11.63 -6.52 -9.72
N LEU A 102 10.79 -6.09 -8.77
CA LEU A 102 10.86 -6.53 -7.39
C LEU A 102 10.54 -8.03 -7.26
N ASN A 103 9.49 -8.52 -7.94
CA ASN A 103 9.13 -9.93 -7.93
C ASN A 103 10.27 -10.81 -8.47
N GLN A 104 10.95 -10.37 -9.55
CA GLN A 104 12.11 -11.08 -10.07
C GLN A 104 13.28 -11.13 -9.06
N ARG A 105 13.55 -10.01 -8.38
CA ARG A 105 14.60 -9.94 -7.36
C ARG A 105 14.26 -10.83 -6.16
N VAL A 106 13.01 -10.83 -5.71
CA VAL A 106 12.53 -11.70 -4.63
C VAL A 106 12.71 -13.17 -5.01
N ALA A 107 12.26 -13.58 -6.20
CA ALA A 107 12.46 -14.96 -6.68
C ALA A 107 13.94 -15.35 -6.73
N THR A 108 14.82 -14.44 -7.13
CA THR A 108 16.27 -14.67 -7.13
C THR A 108 16.81 -14.87 -5.71
N VAL A 109 16.38 -14.03 -4.76
CA VAL A 109 16.80 -14.16 -3.36
C VAL A 109 16.26 -15.46 -2.75
N GLU A 110 15.02 -15.83 -3.01
CA GLU A 110 14.41 -17.07 -2.52
C GLU A 110 15.18 -18.30 -3.00
N THR A 111 15.57 -18.35 -4.28
CA THR A 111 16.39 -19.45 -4.81
C THR A 111 17.79 -19.50 -4.19
N GLN A 112 18.41 -18.34 -3.93
CA GLN A 112 19.69 -18.27 -3.23
C GLN A 112 19.60 -18.78 -1.79
N VAL A 113 18.57 -18.36 -1.04
CA VAL A 113 18.33 -18.82 0.33
C VAL A 113 18.12 -20.32 0.37
N ALA A 114 17.31 -20.88 -0.54
CA ALA A 114 17.14 -22.32 -0.65
C ALA A 114 18.47 -23.05 -0.88
N SER A 115 19.34 -22.50 -1.73
CA SER A 115 20.67 -23.08 -1.97
C SER A 115 21.59 -23.01 -0.74
N TRP A 116 21.48 -21.99 0.11
CA TRP A 116 22.25 -21.91 1.35
C TRP A 116 21.79 -22.94 2.36
N THR A 117 20.47 -23.12 2.50
CA THR A 117 19.92 -24.13 3.42
C THR A 117 20.35 -25.55 3.06
N ASP A 118 20.44 -25.87 1.76
CA ASP A 118 20.91 -27.18 1.29
C ASP A 118 22.40 -27.40 1.62
N ARG A 119 23.24 -26.38 1.40
CA ARG A 119 24.66 -26.42 1.77
C ARG A 119 24.86 -26.55 3.28
N ASP A 120 24.05 -25.90 4.10
CA ASP A 120 24.13 -26.01 5.55
C ASP A 120 23.79 -27.43 6.04
N LEU A 121 22.81 -28.08 5.40
CA LEU A 121 22.48 -29.48 5.66
C LEU A 121 23.66 -30.39 5.29
N GLU A 122 24.27 -30.17 4.12
CA GLU A 122 25.44 -30.93 3.68
C GLU A 122 26.62 -30.74 4.64
N LEU A 123 26.91 -29.51 5.06
CA LEU A 123 27.97 -29.22 6.03
C LEU A 123 27.71 -29.89 7.38
N SER A 124 26.47 -29.89 7.86
CA SER A 124 26.07 -30.61 9.08
C SER A 124 26.32 -32.12 8.94
N HIS A 125 25.94 -32.70 7.80
CA HIS A 125 26.20 -34.10 7.52
C HIS A 125 27.69 -34.43 7.50
N LEU A 126 28.50 -33.61 6.80
CA LEU A 126 29.95 -33.79 6.73
C LEU A 126 30.61 -33.67 8.10
N ARG A 127 30.18 -32.71 8.93
CA ARG A 127 30.65 -32.57 10.31
C ARG A 127 30.35 -33.81 11.14
N SER A 128 29.12 -34.33 11.06
CA SER A 128 28.74 -35.56 11.76
C SER A 128 29.58 -36.76 11.32
N LYS A 129 29.84 -36.92 10.02
CA LYS A 129 30.74 -37.95 9.49
C LYS A 129 32.17 -37.80 10.02
N LEU A 130 32.69 -36.57 10.05
CA LEU A 130 34.04 -36.29 10.54
C LEU A 130 34.16 -36.65 12.03
N THR A 131 33.17 -36.29 12.84
CA THR A 131 33.11 -36.64 14.26
C THR A 131 33.08 -38.16 14.46
N ASP A 132 32.24 -38.91 13.74
CA ASP A 132 32.21 -40.37 13.85
C ASP A 132 33.55 -41.02 13.45
N LEU A 133 34.21 -40.50 12.42
CA LEU A 133 35.54 -40.97 12.01
C LEU A 133 36.61 -40.66 13.07
N GLU A 134 36.58 -39.47 13.66
CA GLU A 134 37.50 -39.07 14.74
C GLU A 134 37.29 -39.93 15.99
N ASP A 135 36.03 -40.17 16.38
CA ASP A 135 35.67 -41.00 17.52
C ASP A 135 36.09 -42.47 17.29
N ARG A 136 35.87 -43.01 16.10
CA ARG A 136 36.34 -44.38 15.75
C ARG A 136 37.85 -44.47 15.74
N SER A 137 38.54 -43.45 15.24
CA SER A 137 40.00 -43.41 15.21
C SER A 137 40.59 -43.35 16.62
N ARG A 138 39.93 -42.66 17.56
CA ARG A 138 40.38 -42.51 18.95
C ARG A 138 39.75 -43.47 19.94
N ARG A 139 38.82 -44.34 19.52
CA ARG A 139 38.05 -45.24 20.39
C ARG A 139 38.92 -46.08 21.33
N ASN A 140 40.09 -46.50 20.86
CA ASN A 140 41.01 -47.34 21.62
C ASN A 140 42.18 -46.55 22.23
N ASN A 141 42.16 -45.23 22.12
CA ASN A 141 43.20 -44.37 22.70
C ASN A 141 42.78 -43.98 24.11
N VAL A 142 43.55 -44.41 25.10
CA VAL A 142 43.36 -44.02 26.51
C VAL A 142 44.27 -42.84 26.82
N ARG A 143 43.73 -41.81 27.49
CA ARG A 143 44.52 -40.69 28.02
C ARG A 143 44.71 -40.87 29.52
N LEU A 144 45.97 -41.06 29.93
CA LEU A 144 46.35 -41.06 31.33
C LEU A 144 46.68 -39.61 31.73
N LEU A 145 45.91 -39.04 32.65
CA LEU A 145 46.11 -37.68 33.15
C LEU A 145 46.77 -37.74 34.53
N ARG A 146 47.62 -36.76 34.83
CA ARG A 146 48.33 -36.64 36.13
C ARG A 146 49.25 -37.83 36.46
N PHE A 147 49.82 -38.45 35.43
CA PHE A 147 50.91 -39.40 35.63
C PHE A 147 52.19 -38.63 36.01
N PRO A 148 52.94 -39.05 37.04
CA PRO A 148 54.21 -38.43 37.38
C PRO A 148 55.20 -38.55 36.22
N GLU A 149 55.75 -37.43 35.77
CA GLU A 149 56.71 -37.39 34.67
C GLU A 149 58.12 -37.81 35.15
N GLY A 150 58.86 -38.52 34.30
CA GLY A 150 60.28 -38.86 34.55
C GLY A 150 60.54 -40.11 35.41
N VAL A 151 59.51 -40.75 35.97
CA VAL A 151 59.63 -42.04 36.69
C VAL A 151 59.51 -43.27 35.79
N GLU A 152 59.18 -43.06 34.52
CA GLU A 152 58.89 -44.11 33.53
C GLU A 152 60.17 -44.77 32.97
N GLY A 153 61.34 -44.14 33.15
CA GLY A 153 62.62 -44.64 32.63
C GLY A 153 62.69 -44.60 31.10
N ALA A 154 63.40 -45.55 30.49
CA ALA A 154 63.62 -45.61 29.04
C ALA A 154 62.47 -46.30 28.28
N ASP A 155 61.61 -47.07 28.96
CA ASP A 155 60.52 -47.85 28.35
C ASP A 155 59.20 -47.65 29.09
N ILE A 156 58.33 -46.83 28.49
CA ILE A 156 57.01 -46.48 29.00
C ILE A 156 56.09 -47.72 29.10
N PHE A 157 56.26 -48.72 28.21
CA PHE A 157 55.37 -49.88 28.19
C PHE A 157 55.59 -50.81 29.38
N SER A 158 56.86 -51.05 29.75
CA SER A 158 57.22 -51.81 30.95
C SER A 158 56.66 -51.14 32.21
N TYR A 159 56.83 -49.83 32.34
CA TYR A 159 56.31 -49.06 33.47
C TYR A 159 54.78 -49.14 33.57
N LEU A 160 54.06 -48.97 32.46
CA LEU A 160 52.60 -49.08 32.44
C LEU A 160 52.12 -50.51 32.76
N ARG A 161 52.81 -51.54 32.29
CA ARG A 161 52.47 -52.95 32.60
C ARG A 161 52.57 -53.24 34.10
N ASP A 162 53.50 -52.61 34.82
CA ASP A 162 53.67 -52.80 36.26
C ASP A 162 52.69 -52.00 37.12
N ILE A 163 52.19 -50.89 36.60
CA ILE A 163 51.36 -49.94 37.35
C ILE A 163 49.87 -50.09 37.07
N LEU A 164 49.47 -50.40 35.83
CA LEU A 164 48.06 -50.55 35.48
C LEU A 164 47.35 -51.61 36.35
N PRO A 165 47.91 -52.82 36.60
CA PRO A 165 47.27 -53.81 37.47
C PRO A 165 47.23 -53.43 38.96
N LYS A 166 48.01 -52.42 39.38
CA LYS A 166 47.97 -51.88 40.74
C LYS A 166 46.90 -50.80 40.90
N LEU A 167 46.55 -50.13 39.80
CA LEU A 167 45.54 -49.07 39.73
C LEU A 167 44.16 -49.63 39.40
N THR A 168 44.09 -50.73 38.67
CA THR A 168 42.87 -51.41 38.29
C THR A 168 42.97 -52.84 38.81
N ASP A 169 41.96 -53.33 39.53
CA ASP A 169 41.87 -54.72 40.02
C ASP A 169 41.64 -55.72 38.86
N ILE A 170 42.34 -55.53 37.74
CA ILE A 170 42.14 -56.24 36.47
C ILE A 170 43.49 -56.82 36.06
N THR A 171 43.56 -58.15 35.99
CA THR A 171 44.73 -58.87 35.50
C THR A 171 44.75 -58.89 33.97
N PHE A 172 45.79 -58.32 33.37
CA PHE A 172 46.01 -58.34 31.92
C PHE A 172 46.62 -59.69 31.51
N ASP A 173 45.81 -60.62 31.00
CA ASP A 173 46.31 -61.82 30.32
C ASP A 173 46.81 -61.45 28.89
N PRO A 174 47.92 -62.04 28.41
CA PRO A 174 48.40 -61.79 27.05
C PRO A 174 47.55 -62.59 26.03
N PRO A 175 47.26 -62.08 24.81
CA PRO A 175 47.98 -61.04 24.08
C PRO A 175 47.06 -59.88 23.66
N SER A 176 47.18 -58.73 24.31
CA SER A 176 46.63 -57.48 23.77
C SER A 176 47.77 -56.51 23.50
N GLY A 177 48.17 -56.42 22.23
CA GLY A 177 49.26 -55.54 21.80
C GLY A 177 48.86 -54.08 21.92
N VAL A 178 49.59 -53.31 22.73
CA VAL A 178 49.53 -51.85 22.67
C VAL A 178 50.28 -51.43 21.41
N SER A 179 49.60 -50.75 20.49
CA SER A 179 50.13 -50.49 19.15
C SER A 179 51.14 -49.34 19.12
N LYS A 180 50.93 -48.28 19.92
CA LYS A 180 51.82 -47.10 20.06
C LYS A 180 51.60 -46.41 21.41
N GLY A 181 52.64 -45.82 21.98
CA GLY A 181 52.60 -44.94 23.15
C GLY A 181 53.38 -43.66 22.84
N ALA A 182 52.80 -42.50 23.15
CA ALA A 182 53.44 -41.20 22.92
C ALA A 182 52.95 -40.19 23.97
N GLN A 183 53.85 -39.33 24.44
CA GLN A 183 53.50 -38.19 25.28
C GLN A 183 52.90 -37.10 24.39
N ALA A 184 51.76 -36.54 24.78
CA ALA A 184 51.21 -35.37 24.09
C ALA A 184 52.05 -34.13 24.43
N GLY A 185 52.31 -33.28 23.44
CA GLY A 185 53.01 -32.01 23.67
C GLY A 185 52.26 -31.08 24.64
N PRO A 186 52.94 -30.08 25.23
CA PRO A 186 52.35 -29.13 26.17
C PRO A 186 51.20 -28.33 25.56
#